data_AF-A0AAP2K5W1-F1
#
_entry.id   AF-A0AAP2K5W1-F1
#
_cell.length_a   1.000
_cell.length_b   1.000
_cell.length_c   1.000
_cell.angle_alpha   90.00
_cell.angle_beta   90.00
_cell.angle_gamma   90.00
#
_symmetry.space_group_name_H-M   'P 1'
#
loop_
_entity.id
_entity.type
_entity.pdbx_description
1 polymer ?
#
loop_
_entity_poly.entity_id
_entity_poly.type
_entity_poly.pdbx_seq_one_letter_code
_entity_poly.pdbx_strand_id
1 'polypeptide(L)'
;MSQLFRLASPEDYEYIEELNLWELSFDKRPVQGVRCEDPVIGAEKYNQGREKFKALASRHKKHWKPNGLTFSELIRWAIEYGTPKQCQLVLALYH
;
A
#
# COMPACT_ATOMS: atom_id res chain seq x y z
N MET A 1 -9.52 -6.47 -9.97
CA MET A 1 -8.04 -6.30 -10.01
C MET A 1 -7.69 -4.99 -9.33
N SER A 2 -6.99 -5.01 -8.19
CA SER A 2 -6.59 -3.77 -7.49
C SER A 2 -5.46 -3.10 -8.28
N GLN A 3 -5.68 -1.90 -8.79
CA GLN A 3 -4.56 -1.07 -9.29
C GLN A 3 -3.63 -0.77 -8.10
N LEU A 4 -2.33 -1.10 -8.22
CA LEU A 4 -1.31 -0.37 -7.46
C LEU A 4 -1.57 1.12 -7.74
N PHE A 5 -1.34 2.09 -6.86
CA PHE A 5 -1.59 3.52 -7.15
C PHE A 5 -3.05 4.01 -7.27
N ARG A 6 -4.09 3.21 -7.03
CA ARG A 6 -5.38 3.82 -6.66
C ARG A 6 -5.21 4.52 -5.31
N LEU A 7 -5.60 5.79 -5.25
CA LEU A 7 -5.75 6.57 -4.02
C LEU A 7 -7.13 6.28 -3.41
N ALA A 8 -7.23 6.39 -2.10
CA ALA A 8 -8.48 6.26 -1.34
C ALA A 8 -9.13 7.62 -1.12
N SER A 9 -10.45 7.64 -1.16
CA SER A 9 -11.27 8.71 -0.55
C SER A 9 -12.03 8.15 0.67
N PRO A 10 -12.57 9.00 1.57
CA PRO A 10 -13.35 8.54 2.72
C PRO A 10 -14.55 7.65 2.33
N GLU A 11 -15.15 7.89 1.16
CA GLU A 11 -16.30 7.13 0.64
C GLU A 11 -15.92 5.72 0.18
N ASP A 12 -14.63 5.44 0.01
CA ASP A 12 -14.16 4.10 -0.33
C ASP A 12 -14.16 3.14 0.88
N TYR A 13 -14.43 3.63 2.09
CA TYR A 13 -14.44 2.85 3.32
C TYR A 13 -15.82 2.29 3.65
N GLU A 14 -15.81 1.03 4.08
CA GLU A 14 -16.96 0.32 4.61
C GLU A 14 -16.73 0.04 6.09
N TYR A 15 -17.74 0.29 6.92
CA TYR A 15 -17.63 0.01 8.35
C TYR A 15 -17.83 -1.49 8.61
N ILE A 16 -16.88 -2.09 9.34
CA ILE A 16 -16.92 -3.49 9.77
C ILE A 16 -17.32 -3.53 11.24
N GLU A 17 -18.58 -3.86 11.50
CA GLU A 17 -19.14 -3.93 12.86
C GLU A 17 -18.35 -4.88 13.76
N GLU A 18 -17.95 -6.05 13.24
CA GLU A 18 -17.22 -7.09 13.98
C GLU A 18 -15.87 -6.62 14.51
N LEU A 19 -15.23 -5.68 13.81
CA LEU A 19 -13.91 -5.15 14.16
C LEU A 19 -14.00 -3.76 14.80
N ASN A 20 -15.18 -3.12 14.80
CA ASN A 20 -15.38 -1.73 15.17
C ASN A 20 -14.41 -0.78 14.42
N LEU A 21 -14.16 -1.05 13.14
CA LEU A 21 -13.21 -0.31 12.29
C LEU A 21 -13.79 -0.10 10.91
N TRP A 22 -13.34 0.95 10.24
CA TRP A 22 -13.55 1.17 8.81
C TRP A 22 -12.48 0.44 8.01
N GLU A 23 -12.85 -0.14 6.87
CA GLU A 23 -11.94 -0.82 5.95
C GLU A 23 -12.18 -0.39 4.51
N LEU A 24 -11.11 -0.21 3.72
CA LEU A 24 -11.23 0.05 2.28
C LEU A 24 -11.95 -1.09 1.55
N SER A 25 -12.92 -0.74 0.71
CA SER A 25 -13.68 -1.69 -0.14
C SER A 25 -12.80 -2.38 -1.20
N PHE A 26 -11.81 -1.66 -1.75
CA PHE A 26 -11.03 -2.10 -2.90
C PHE A 26 -9.63 -2.66 -2.57
N ASP A 27 -9.14 -2.46 -1.36
CA ASP A 27 -7.83 -2.92 -0.91
C ASP A 27 -7.94 -3.52 0.49
N LYS A 28 -7.62 -4.81 0.60
CA LYS A 28 -7.72 -5.59 1.85
C LYS A 28 -6.35 -6.01 2.38
N ARG A 29 -5.27 -5.45 1.82
CA ARG A 29 -3.90 -5.76 2.24
C ARG A 29 -3.62 -5.16 3.62
N PRO A 30 -2.69 -5.74 4.41
CA PRO A 30 -2.29 -5.20 5.70
C PRO A 30 -1.33 -4.01 5.53
N VAL A 31 -1.79 -2.97 4.81
CA VAL A 31 -1.02 -1.73 4.60
C VAL A 31 -1.66 -0.58 5.37
N GLN A 32 -0.85 0.39 5.76
CA GLN A 32 -1.31 1.50 6.58
C GLN A 32 -2.48 2.25 5.94
N GLY A 33 -3.51 2.53 6.74
CA GLY A 33 -4.73 3.21 6.30
C GLY A 33 -5.80 2.30 5.69
N VAL A 34 -5.51 1.03 5.34
CA VAL A 34 -6.57 0.11 4.86
C VAL A 34 -7.64 -0.13 5.92
N ARG A 35 -7.26 -0.31 7.18
CA ARG A 35 -8.16 -0.32 8.33
C ARG A 35 -7.89 0.88 9.22
N CYS A 36 -8.93 1.57 9.66
CA CYS A 36 -8.83 2.77 10.48
C CYS A 36 -10.09 3.02 11.32
N GLU A 37 -9.95 3.83 12.36
CA GLU A 37 -11.09 4.29 13.17
C GLU A 37 -11.87 5.42 12.49
N ASP A 38 -11.21 6.20 11.64
CA ASP A 38 -11.76 7.34 10.92
C ASP A 38 -11.37 7.27 9.43
N PRO A 39 -12.34 7.19 8.48
CA PRO A 39 -12.09 7.13 7.04
C PRO A 39 -11.29 8.30 6.47
N VAL A 40 -11.42 9.50 7.03
CA VAL A 40 -10.67 10.70 6.59
C VAL A 40 -9.19 10.51 6.90
N ILE A 41 -8.88 10.14 8.13
CA ILE A 41 -7.51 9.87 8.58
C ILE A 41 -6.95 8.63 7.86
N GLY A 42 -7.78 7.60 7.67
CA GLY A 42 -7.43 6.39 6.93
C GLY A 42 -7.00 6.71 5.51
N ALA A 43 -7.83 7.46 4.77
CA ALA A 43 -7.56 7.88 3.39
C ALA A 43 -6.25 8.67 3.30
N GLU A 44 -6.02 9.61 4.22
CA GLU A 44 -4.77 10.38 4.26
C GLU A 44 -3.56 9.47 4.45
N LYS A 45 -3.58 8.59 5.47
CA LYS A 45 -2.46 7.67 5.75
C LYS A 45 -2.21 6.71 4.60
N TYR A 46 -3.27 6.13 4.03
CA TYR A 46 -3.17 5.24 2.89
C TYR A 46 -2.52 5.97 1.71
N ASN A 47 -3.01 7.15 1.34
CA ASN A 47 -2.52 7.94 0.23
C ASN A 47 -1.07 8.40 0.43
N GLN A 48 -0.68 8.82 1.63
CA GLN A 48 0.71 9.14 1.96
C GLN A 48 1.63 7.93 1.73
N GLY A 49 1.21 6.72 2.13
CA GLY A 49 1.94 5.49 1.86
C GLY A 49 2.11 5.22 0.36
N ARG A 50 1.05 5.45 -0.45
CA ARG A 50 1.10 5.31 -1.91
C ARG A 50 2.05 6.29 -2.57
N GLU A 51 2.00 7.56 -2.18
CA GLU A 51 2.87 8.58 -2.76
C GLU A 51 4.34 8.37 -2.38
N LYS A 52 4.63 7.95 -1.14
CA LYS A 52 5.99 7.52 -0.74
C LYS A 52 6.48 6.36 -1.61
N PHE A 53 5.66 5.33 -1.79
CA PHE A 53 5.99 4.19 -2.64
C PHE A 53 6.26 4.60 -4.09
N LYS A 54 5.40 5.45 -4.66
CA LYS A 54 5.52 5.98 -6.03
C LYS A 54 6.78 6.81 -6.21
N ALA A 55 7.08 7.70 -5.26
CA ALA A 55 8.30 8.50 -5.27
C ALA A 55 9.55 7.61 -5.25
N LEU A 56 9.56 6.57 -4.42
CA LEU A 56 10.69 5.62 -4.32
C LEU A 56 10.83 4.78 -5.59
N ALA A 57 9.74 4.24 -6.11
CA ALA A 57 9.69 3.54 -7.38
C ALA A 57 10.31 4.38 -8.52
N SER A 58 10.00 5.68 -8.55
CA SER A 58 10.52 6.61 -9.56
C SER A 58 12.02 6.89 -9.45
N ARG A 59 12.62 6.74 -8.26
CA ARG A 59 14.06 6.97 -8.01
C ARG A 59 14.95 5.80 -8.45
N HIS A 60 14.39 4.59 -8.53
CA HIS A 60 15.14 3.38 -8.90
C HIS A 60 15.01 2.99 -10.40
N LYS A 61 14.55 3.92 -11.25
CA LYS A 61 14.23 3.74 -12.68
C LYS A 61 15.24 2.98 -13.56
N LYS A 62 16.54 2.91 -13.21
CA LYS A 62 17.52 2.17 -14.02
C LYS A 62 17.39 0.64 -13.92
N HIS A 63 16.74 0.11 -12.89
CA HIS A 63 16.46 -1.34 -12.75
C HIS A 63 15.02 -1.65 -12.31
N TRP A 64 14.16 -0.64 -12.24
CA TRP A 64 12.80 -0.77 -11.71
C TRP A 64 11.76 -0.62 -12.82
N LYS A 65 11.18 -1.75 -13.26
CA LYS A 65 9.93 -1.79 -14.03
C LYS A 65 8.83 -2.37 -13.13
N PRO A 66 8.10 -1.54 -12.36
CA PRO A 66 6.98 -1.99 -11.54
C PRO A 66 5.66 -1.94 -12.31
N ASN A 67 5.69 -1.86 -13.64
CA ASN A 67 4.45 -1.92 -14.40
C ASN A 67 3.97 -3.37 -14.37
N GLY A 68 2.95 -3.64 -13.55
CA GLY A 68 2.21 -4.89 -13.55
C GLY A 68 2.44 -5.83 -12.36
N LEU A 69 3.39 -5.54 -11.45
CA LEU A 69 3.63 -6.43 -10.30
C LEU A 69 2.57 -6.21 -9.21
N THR A 70 1.76 -7.22 -8.96
CA THR A 70 0.88 -7.36 -7.80
C THR A 70 1.66 -7.27 -6.48
N PHE A 71 0.94 -7.04 -5.37
CA PHE A 71 1.56 -6.97 -4.06
C PHE A 71 2.35 -8.23 -3.68
N SER A 72 1.82 -9.41 -4.01
CA SER A 72 2.50 -10.68 -3.78
C SER A 72 3.78 -10.80 -4.60
N GLU A 73 3.76 -10.29 -5.84
CA GLU A 73 4.96 -10.26 -6.70
C GLU A 73 6.01 -9.26 -6.18
N LEU A 74 5.59 -8.12 -5.63
CA LEU A 74 6.47 -7.18 -4.94
C LEU A 74 7.17 -7.83 -3.74
N ILE A 75 6.43 -8.60 -2.94
CA ILE A 75 6.99 -9.30 -1.77
C ILE A 75 7.93 -10.41 -2.19
N ARG A 76 7.54 -11.20 -3.18
CA ARG A 76 8.39 -12.26 -3.72
C ARG A 76 9.70 -11.71 -4.26
N TRP A 77 9.64 -10.61 -5.00
CA TRP A 77 10.82 -9.92 -5.49
C TRP A 77 11.71 -9.40 -4.34
N ALA A 78 11.11 -8.80 -3.31
CA ALA A 78 11.87 -8.28 -2.17
C ALA A 78 12.62 -9.40 -1.43
N ILE A 79 12.01 -10.58 -1.30
CA ILE A 79 12.63 -11.76 -0.71
C ILE A 79 13.77 -12.28 -1.60
N GLU A 80 13.55 -12.36 -2.92
CA GLU A 80 14.50 -13.00 -3.86
C GLU A 80 15.67 -12.09 -4.26
N TYR A 81 15.46 -10.78 -4.39
CA TYR A 81 16.44 -9.84 -4.99
C TYR A 81 16.59 -8.53 -4.22
N GLY A 82 15.79 -8.29 -3.17
CA GLY A 82 15.78 -7.03 -2.46
C GLY A 82 17.07 -6.78 -1.70
N THR A 83 17.69 -5.61 -1.91
CA THR A 83 18.76 -5.15 -1.01
C THR A 83 18.18 -4.80 0.37
N PRO A 84 18.98 -4.77 1.45
CA PRO A 84 18.49 -4.44 2.80
C PRO A 84 17.70 -3.12 2.85
N LYS A 85 18.15 -2.11 2.09
CA LYS A 85 17.46 -0.82 2.01
C LYS A 85 16.14 -0.90 1.25
N GLN A 86 16.03 -1.73 0.21
CA GLN A 86 14.78 -1.96 -0.51
C GLN A 86 13.79 -2.80 0.32
N CYS A 87 14.27 -3.80 1.05
CA CYS A 87 13.44 -4.59 1.96
C CYS A 87 12.87 -3.73 3.10
N GLN A 88 13.66 -2.83 3.69
CA GLN A 88 13.15 -1.87 4.69
C GLN A 88 12.06 -0.95 4.13
N LEU A 89 12.14 -0.57 2.86
CA LEU A 89 11.11 0.25 2.22
C LEU A 89 9.82 -0.53 1.95
N VAL A 90 9.93 -1.80 1.56
CA VAL A 90 8.77 -2.68 1.42
C VAL A 90 8.14 -2.94 2.80
N LEU A 91 8.94 -3.14 3.84
CA LEU A 91 8.46 -3.24 5.22
C LEU A 91 7.77 -1.97 5.70
N ALA A 92 8.18 -0.78 5.28
CA ALA A 92 7.49 0.47 5.59
C ALA A 92 6.10 0.59 4.93
N LEU A 93 5.74 -0.32 4.02
CA LEU A 93 4.37 -0.45 3.51
C LEU A 93 3.49 -1.31 4.43
N TYR A 94 4.12 -2.17 5.24
CA TYR A 94 3.46 -3.03 6.22
C TYR A 94 3.32 -2.30 7.55
N HIS A 95 2.29 -2.70 8.29
CA HIS A 95 2.13 -2.39 9.70
C HIS A 95 2.31 -3.65 10.54
#